data_AF-A0A6J6RE95-F1
#
_entry.id   AF-A0A6J6RE95-F1
#
_cell.length_a   1.000
_cell.length_b   1.000
_cell.length_c   1.000
_cell.angle_alpha   90.00
_cell.angle_beta   90.00
_cell.angle_gamma   90.00
#
_symmetry.space_group_name_H-M   'P 1'
#
loop_
_entity.id
_entity.type
_entity.pdbx_description
1 polymer ?
#
loop_
_entity_poly.entity_id
_entity_poly.type
_entity_poly.pdbx_seq_one_letter_code
_entity_poly.pdbx_strand_id
1 'polypeptide(L)'
;MPGPLSRISLTAAALAVLVAGLASGCAKENDEPSEPSPAPAPAVSSPAATSDPALRLAAQGYLDALLGGDAATAYAMLTRRCQDHYPEESFATIVAGAAQVYGTPLPFLTYADEVTGRTALITYTVEESVLDQVDQPWAYEQGSWHSDDC
;
A
#
# COMPACT_ATOMS: atom_id res chain seq x y z
N MET A 1 34.78 -27.38 -8.33
CA MET A 1 34.18 -28.70 -8.00
C MET A 1 32.81 -28.46 -7.36
N PRO A 2 31.71 -28.48 -8.13
CA PRO A 2 30.35 -28.40 -7.58
C PRO A 2 29.81 -29.80 -7.23
N GLY A 3 29.27 -29.94 -6.02
CA GLY A 3 28.62 -31.15 -5.51
C GLY A 3 27.12 -31.22 -5.87
N PRO A 4 26.49 -32.41 -5.71
CA PRO A 4 25.27 -32.76 -6.45
C PRO A 4 23.97 -32.26 -5.83
N LEU A 5 23.03 -31.98 -6.74
CA LEU A 5 21.62 -31.66 -6.56
C LEU A 5 20.89 -32.75 -5.77
N SER A 6 20.25 -32.35 -4.68
CA SER A 6 19.34 -33.23 -3.91
C SER A 6 17.98 -33.30 -4.60
N ARG A 7 17.58 -34.52 -4.97
CA ARG A 7 16.31 -34.86 -5.61
C ARG A 7 15.25 -35.05 -4.52
N ILE A 8 14.22 -34.21 -4.49
CA ILE A 8 13.06 -34.39 -3.61
C ILE A 8 11.96 -35.09 -4.40
N SER A 9 11.57 -36.26 -3.91
CA SER A 9 10.61 -37.20 -4.50
C SER A 9 9.20 -36.63 -4.62
N LEU A 10 8.56 -36.86 -5.78
CA LEU A 10 7.12 -36.71 -5.96
C LEU A 10 6.38 -37.88 -5.27
N THR A 11 5.36 -37.59 -4.47
CA THR A 11 4.31 -38.55 -4.11
C THR A 11 2.97 -38.02 -4.60
N ALA A 12 2.49 -38.66 -5.67
CA ALA A 12 1.12 -38.52 -6.17
C ALA A 12 0.16 -39.30 -5.27
N ALA A 13 -0.98 -38.70 -4.93
CA ALA A 13 -2.15 -39.43 -4.46
C ALA A 13 -3.38 -38.84 -5.15
N ALA A 14 -3.87 -39.55 -6.17
CA ALA A 14 -5.15 -39.32 -6.80
C ALA A 14 -6.19 -40.23 -6.14
N LEU A 15 -7.38 -39.71 -5.81
CA LEU A 15 -8.62 -40.48 -5.87
C LEU A 15 -9.85 -39.53 -5.90
N ALA A 16 -10.57 -39.60 -7.01
CA ALA A 16 -11.84 -38.94 -7.31
C ALA A 16 -13.02 -39.77 -6.78
N VAL A 17 -14.21 -39.16 -6.60
CA VAL A 17 -15.53 -39.65 -7.08
C VAL A 17 -16.57 -38.51 -7.05
N LEU A 18 -17.27 -38.34 -8.18
CA LEU A 18 -18.44 -37.47 -8.42
C LEU A 18 -19.73 -38.00 -7.78
N VAL A 19 -20.65 -37.11 -7.40
CA VAL A 19 -22.10 -37.37 -7.52
C VAL A 19 -22.82 -36.11 -8.04
N ALA A 20 -23.49 -36.27 -9.18
CA ALA A 20 -24.39 -35.31 -9.79
C ALA A 20 -25.83 -35.49 -9.26
N GLY A 21 -26.58 -34.40 -9.09
CA GLY A 21 -28.00 -34.42 -8.76
C GLY A 21 -28.75 -33.31 -9.52
N LEU A 22 -29.79 -33.71 -10.27
CA LEU A 22 -30.60 -32.90 -11.18
C LEU A 22 -31.85 -32.31 -10.49
N ALA A 23 -32.17 -31.07 -10.89
CA ALA A 23 -33.48 -30.41 -11.06
C ALA A 23 -34.71 -30.79 -10.19
N SER A 24 -35.28 -29.75 -9.55
CA SER A 24 -36.73 -29.51 -9.53
C SER A 24 -37.03 -28.05 -9.24
N GLY A 25 -37.83 -27.42 -10.11
CA GLY A 25 -38.25 -26.04 -9.98
C GLY A 25 -39.38 -25.85 -8.96
N CYS A 26 -39.50 -24.61 -8.49
CA CYS A 26 -40.77 -24.03 -8.07
C CYS A 26 -40.69 -22.53 -8.34
N ALA A 27 -41.50 -22.08 -9.30
CA ALA A 27 -41.88 -20.70 -9.42
C ALA A 27 -42.70 -20.29 -8.17
N LYS A 28 -42.31 -19.19 -7.55
CA LYS A 28 -43.21 -18.31 -6.79
C LYS A 28 -42.78 -16.88 -7.05
N GLU A 29 -43.49 -16.26 -7.98
CA GLU A 29 -43.69 -14.84 -8.07
C GLU A 29 -44.63 -14.44 -6.92
N ASN A 30 -44.19 -13.57 -6.02
CA ASN A 30 -45.02 -12.59 -5.33
C ASN A 30 -44.21 -11.70 -4.38
N ASP A 31 -44.49 -10.40 -4.53
CA ASP A 31 -44.45 -9.32 -3.55
C ASP A 31 -43.15 -9.03 -2.79
N GLU A 32 -42.42 -8.08 -3.38
CA GLU A 32 -41.48 -7.17 -2.73
C GLU A 32 -42.21 -6.28 -1.69
N PRO A 33 -41.82 -6.31 -0.41
CA PRO A 33 -42.05 -5.20 0.49
C PRO A 33 -40.94 -4.16 0.25
N SER A 34 -41.30 -3.03 -0.34
CA SER A 34 -40.39 -1.88 -0.45
C SER A 34 -40.01 -1.38 0.95
N GLU A 35 -38.80 -1.72 1.40
CA GLU A 35 -38.16 -1.09 2.55
C GLU A 35 -37.86 0.37 2.20
N PRO A 36 -38.20 1.35 3.07
CA PRO A 36 -37.87 2.74 2.81
C PRO A 36 -36.36 2.93 2.82
N SER A 37 -35.84 3.42 1.70
CA SER A 37 -34.46 3.84 1.50
C SER A 37 -34.01 4.80 2.62
N PRO A 38 -32.93 4.51 3.37
CA PRO A 38 -32.40 5.45 4.34
C PRO A 38 -31.87 6.69 3.63
N ALA A 39 -32.32 7.87 4.08
CA ALA A 39 -31.85 9.15 3.59
C ALA A 39 -30.31 9.25 3.74
N PRO A 40 -29.60 9.88 2.78
CA PRO A 40 -28.16 10.07 2.89
C PRO A 40 -27.85 10.92 4.13
N ALA A 41 -26.99 10.40 5.00
CA ALA A 41 -26.47 11.14 6.14
C ALA A 41 -25.77 12.42 5.63
N PRO A 42 -25.92 13.58 6.31
CA PRO A 42 -25.20 14.78 5.94
C PRO A 42 -23.71 14.49 6.01
N ALA A 43 -22.99 14.72 4.91
CA ALA A 43 -21.53 14.71 4.88
C ALA A 43 -21.05 15.73 5.93
N VAL A 44 -20.46 15.21 7.01
CA VAL A 44 -19.76 16.06 7.98
C VAL A 44 -18.57 16.63 7.22
N SER A 45 -18.65 17.89 6.82
CA SER A 45 -17.50 18.62 6.31
C SER A 45 -16.51 18.73 7.46
N SER A 46 -15.55 17.80 7.52
CA SER A 46 -14.37 17.97 8.35
C SER A 46 -13.72 19.30 7.98
N PRO A 47 -13.32 20.11 8.98
CA PRO A 47 -12.54 21.31 8.70
C PRO A 47 -11.33 20.89 7.88
N ALA A 48 -11.00 21.64 6.83
CA ALA A 48 -9.78 21.41 6.06
C ALA A 48 -8.60 21.45 7.04
N ALA A 49 -8.08 20.27 7.39
CA ALA A 49 -6.92 20.15 8.24
C ALA A 49 -5.79 20.91 7.54
N THR A 50 -5.18 21.85 8.24
CA THR A 50 -3.95 22.45 7.75
C THR A 50 -2.90 21.36 7.78
N SER A 51 -2.30 21.07 6.62
CA SER A 51 -1.29 20.02 6.48
C SER A 51 -0.17 20.15 7.52
N ASP A 52 0.34 19.01 8.01
CA ASP A 52 1.52 18.97 8.87
C ASP A 52 2.78 19.22 8.02
N PRO A 53 3.50 20.35 8.21
CA PRO A 53 4.67 20.66 7.40
C PRO A 53 5.82 19.68 7.61
N ALA A 54 5.95 19.07 8.80
CA ALA A 54 6.99 18.08 9.07
C ALA A 54 6.70 16.77 8.33
N LEU A 55 5.43 16.36 8.27
CA LEU A 55 5.01 15.17 7.51
C LEU A 55 5.21 15.38 6.01
N ARG A 56 4.85 16.56 5.48
CA ARG A 56 5.09 16.88 4.07
C ARG A 56 6.58 16.81 3.71
N LEU A 57 7.45 17.38 4.56
CA LEU A 57 8.90 17.35 4.34
C LEU A 57 9.45 15.92 4.40
N ALA A 58 8.98 15.10 5.35
CA ALA A 58 9.38 13.70 5.43
C ALA A 58 8.92 12.90 4.20
N ALA A 59 7.67 13.10 3.76
CA ALA A 59 7.14 12.45 2.57
C ALA A 59 7.90 12.81 1.29
N GLN A 60 8.21 14.10 1.10
CA GLN A 60 9.01 14.54 -0.04
C GLN A 60 10.42 13.96 0.03
N GLY A 61 11.07 14.00 1.20
CA GLY A 61 12.42 13.44 1.37
C GLY A 61 12.49 11.94 1.11
N TYR A 62 11.45 11.18 1.49
CA TYR A 62 11.36 9.75 1.20
C TYR A 62 11.24 9.48 -0.30
N LEU A 63 10.37 10.21 -0.99
CA LEU A 63 10.22 10.09 -2.44
C LEU A 63 11.52 10.49 -3.17
N ASP A 64 12.16 11.58 -2.76
CA ASP A 64 13.41 12.05 -3.33
C ASP A 64 14.52 11.00 -3.19
N ALA A 65 14.62 10.36 -2.02
CA ALA A 65 15.59 9.29 -1.78
C ALA A 65 15.29 8.02 -2.60
N LEU A 66 14.01 7.63 -2.71
CA LEU A 66 13.57 6.52 -3.55
C LEU A 66 13.92 6.75 -5.03
N LEU A 67 13.55 7.90 -5.58
CA LEU A 67 13.72 8.21 -7.01
C LEU A 67 15.16 8.60 -7.36
N GLY A 68 15.91 9.14 -6.40
CA GLY A 68 17.30 9.53 -6.55
C GLY A 68 18.31 8.40 -6.34
N GLY A 69 17.86 7.22 -5.88
CA GLY A 69 18.74 6.06 -5.68
C GLY A 69 19.43 6.00 -4.31
N ASP A 70 19.02 6.83 -3.36
CA ASP A 70 19.56 6.83 -1.99
C ASP A 70 18.83 5.81 -1.11
N ALA A 71 19.17 4.54 -1.31
CA ALA A 71 18.54 3.41 -0.62
C ALA A 71 18.70 3.49 0.90
N ALA A 72 19.85 3.93 1.40
CA ALA A 72 20.12 4.00 2.83
C ALA A 72 19.23 5.05 3.50
N THR A 73 19.11 6.24 2.90
CA THR A 73 18.21 7.29 3.38
C THR A 73 16.76 6.84 3.30
N ALA A 74 16.31 6.33 2.16
CA ALA A 74 14.92 5.88 2.00
C ALA A 74 14.57 4.74 2.98
N TYR A 75 15.49 3.80 3.23
CA TYR A 75 15.28 2.70 4.17
C TYR A 75 15.19 3.19 5.63
N ALA A 76 16.04 4.15 6.01
CA ALA A 76 16.02 4.77 7.33
C ALA A 76 14.73 5.56 7.63
N MET A 77 13.97 5.92 6.60
CA MET A 77 12.68 6.61 6.69
C MET A 77 11.47 5.68 6.73
N LEU A 78 11.68 4.37 6.65
CA LEU A 78 10.65 3.36 6.92
C LEU A 78 10.46 3.18 8.42
N THR A 79 9.24 2.84 8.85
CA THR A 79 9.02 2.45 10.25
C THR A 79 9.85 1.22 10.62
N ARG A 80 10.13 1.03 11.92
CA ARG A 80 10.77 -0.21 12.42
C ARG A 80 10.04 -1.47 11.95
N ARG A 81 8.70 -1.45 11.89
CA ARG A 81 7.91 -2.57 11.38
C ARG A 81 8.24 -2.88 9.93
N CYS A 82 8.29 -1.85 9.09
CA CYS A 82 8.63 -1.97 7.68
C CYS A 82 10.07 -2.46 7.47
N GLN A 83 11.02 -1.98 8.27
CA GLN A 83 12.42 -2.46 8.25
C GLN A 83 12.53 -3.93 8.67
N ASP A 84 11.72 -4.38 9.63
CA ASP A 84 11.69 -5.79 10.05
C ASP A 84 10.99 -6.68 9.01
N HIS A 85 10.04 -6.13 8.24
CA HIS A 85 9.34 -6.85 7.17
C HIS A 85 10.19 -6.99 5.90
N TYR A 86 10.94 -5.96 5.55
CA TYR A 86 11.58 -5.83 4.26
C TYR A 86 13.10 -5.68 4.38
N PRO A 87 13.90 -6.71 3.99
CA PRO A 87 15.35 -6.64 4.13
C PRO A 87 15.97 -5.48 3.34
N GLU A 88 16.91 -4.78 3.95
CA GLU A 88 17.58 -3.61 3.38
C GLU A 88 18.15 -3.85 1.97
N GLU A 89 18.77 -5.00 1.71
CA GLU A 89 19.31 -5.34 0.38
C GLU A 89 18.22 -5.48 -0.70
N SER A 90 17.05 -5.98 -0.33
CA SER A 90 15.90 -6.09 -1.25
C SER A 90 15.37 -4.69 -1.57
N PHE A 91 15.28 -3.82 -0.56
CA PHE A 91 14.90 -2.42 -0.73
C PHE A 91 15.88 -1.63 -1.58
N ALA A 92 17.18 -1.83 -1.40
CA ALA A 92 18.19 -1.23 -2.23
C ALA A 92 18.04 -1.61 -3.71
N THR A 93 17.60 -2.84 -4.00
CA THR A 93 17.33 -3.28 -5.38
C THR A 93 16.13 -2.54 -5.98
N ILE A 94 15.06 -2.31 -5.21
CA ILE A 94 13.89 -1.51 -5.65
C ILE A 94 14.31 -0.07 -5.93
N VAL A 95 15.03 0.55 -4.99
CA VAL A 95 15.49 1.95 -5.10
C VAL A 95 16.41 2.12 -6.31
N ALA A 96 17.32 1.18 -6.56
CA ALA A 96 18.17 1.19 -7.75
C ALA A 96 17.37 1.05 -9.05
N GLY A 97 16.26 0.30 -9.04
CA GLY A 97 15.32 0.22 -10.15
C GLY A 97 14.60 1.55 -10.39
N ALA A 98 14.06 2.17 -9.34
CA ALA A 98 13.40 3.46 -9.41
C ALA A 98 14.33 4.55 -9.95
N ALA A 99 15.58 4.59 -9.47
CA ALA A 99 16.58 5.55 -9.96
C ALA A 99 16.95 5.37 -11.44
N GLN A 100 16.90 4.13 -11.97
CA GLN A 100 17.14 3.90 -13.40
C GLN A 100 15.97 4.38 -14.28
N VAL A 101 14.75 4.37 -13.76
CA VAL A 101 13.54 4.76 -14.50
C VAL A 101 13.31 6.27 -14.42
N TYR A 102 13.38 6.84 -13.21
CA TYR A 102 13.03 8.23 -12.95
C TYR A 102 14.25 9.13 -12.80
N GLY A 103 15.25 8.69 -12.02
CA GLY A 103 16.59 9.30 -11.91
C GLY A 103 16.64 10.74 -11.40
N THR A 104 15.49 11.36 -11.12
CA THR A 104 15.35 12.74 -10.66
C THR A 104 14.24 12.80 -9.62
N PRO A 105 14.42 13.56 -8.53
CA PRO A 105 13.34 13.86 -7.59
C PRO A 105 12.15 14.52 -8.28
N LEU A 106 10.93 14.13 -7.87
CA LEU A 106 9.69 14.69 -8.38
C LEU A 106 8.96 15.45 -7.26
N PRO A 107 8.79 16.77 -7.36
CA PRO A 107 8.10 17.54 -6.34
C PRO A 107 6.60 17.22 -6.34
N PHE A 108 5.97 17.23 -5.17
CA PHE A 108 4.52 17.10 -5.07
C PHE A 108 3.80 18.25 -5.79
N LEU A 109 2.94 17.90 -6.75
CA LEU A 109 2.01 18.81 -7.41
C LEU A 109 0.78 19.07 -6.53
N THR A 110 0.26 18.02 -5.89
CA THR A 110 -0.78 18.10 -4.87
C THR A 110 -0.37 17.30 -3.64
N TYR A 111 -0.95 17.65 -2.50
CA TYR A 111 -0.70 16.96 -1.24
C TYR A 111 -1.83 17.24 -0.26
N ALA A 112 -2.25 16.20 0.42
CA ALA A 112 -3.14 16.26 1.57
C ALA A 112 -2.65 15.26 2.62
N ASP A 113 -2.91 15.56 3.88
CA ASP A 113 -2.66 14.65 4.98
C ASP A 113 -3.86 14.59 5.93
N GLU A 114 -4.02 13.44 6.56
CA GLU A 114 -4.98 13.19 7.62
C GLU A 114 -4.24 12.64 8.85
N VAL A 115 -3.83 13.54 9.73
CA VAL A 115 -3.10 13.19 10.96
C VAL A 115 -4.07 12.79 12.07
N THR A 116 -3.91 11.56 12.60
CA THR A 116 -4.63 11.05 13.77
C THR A 116 -3.63 10.65 14.85
N GLY A 117 -3.37 11.55 15.80
CA GLY A 117 -2.44 11.30 16.90
C GLY A 117 -0.99 11.13 16.41
N ARG A 118 -0.51 9.88 16.37
CA ARG A 118 0.86 9.52 15.91
C ARG A 118 0.86 8.72 14.60
N THR A 119 -0.27 8.64 13.92
CA THR A 119 -0.38 8.03 12.59
C THR A 119 -0.96 9.06 11.63
N ALA A 120 -0.68 8.89 10.35
CA ALA A 120 -1.26 9.72 9.31
C ALA A 120 -1.50 8.91 8.04
N LEU A 121 -2.42 9.40 7.22
CA LEU A 121 -2.56 9.01 5.82
C LEU A 121 -2.19 10.21 4.96
N ILE A 122 -1.41 9.99 3.90
CA ILE A 122 -1.08 11.05 2.94
C ILE A 122 -1.60 10.68 1.55
N THR A 123 -2.05 11.68 0.82
CA THR A 123 -2.40 11.57 -0.60
C THR A 123 -1.62 12.63 -1.35
N TYR A 124 -0.93 12.26 -2.43
CA TYR A 124 -0.18 13.20 -3.25
C TYR A 124 -0.21 12.83 -4.72
N THR A 125 0.08 13.83 -5.55
CA THR A 125 0.34 13.63 -6.99
C THR A 125 1.70 14.21 -7.38
N VAL A 126 2.31 13.62 -8.41
CA VAL A 126 3.54 14.12 -9.03
C VAL A 126 3.37 14.19 -10.55
N GLU A 127 4.41 14.63 -11.27
CA GLU A 127 4.35 14.71 -12.74
C GLU A 127 4.16 13.32 -13.39
N GLU A 128 4.75 12.29 -12.81
CA GLU A 128 4.61 10.89 -13.22
C GLU A 128 3.47 10.21 -12.46
N SER A 129 2.24 10.24 -12.99
CA SER A 129 1.03 9.81 -12.27
C SER A 129 1.01 8.34 -11.84
N VAL A 130 1.88 7.49 -12.38
CA VAL A 130 2.09 6.12 -11.90
C VAL A 130 2.67 6.07 -10.47
N LEU A 131 3.23 7.17 -10.00
CA LEU A 131 3.77 7.37 -8.65
C LEU A 131 2.81 8.13 -7.73
N ASP A 132 1.61 8.47 -8.19
CA ASP A 132 0.60 9.10 -7.34
C ASP A 132 0.20 8.14 -6.21
N GLN A 133 -0.02 8.69 -5.01
CA GLN A 133 -0.39 7.91 -3.84
C GLN A 133 -1.70 8.39 -3.25
N VAL A 134 -2.48 7.42 -2.76
CA VAL A 134 -3.74 7.64 -2.06
C VAL A 134 -3.66 6.90 -0.73
N ASP A 135 -3.93 7.62 0.35
CA ASP A 135 -3.95 7.12 1.72
C ASP A 135 -2.69 6.32 2.11
N GLN A 136 -1.50 6.75 1.65
CA GLN A 136 -0.24 6.11 2.02
C GLN A 136 -0.05 6.27 3.53
N PRO A 137 0.17 5.17 4.29
CA PRO A 137 0.27 5.20 5.73
C PRO A 137 1.63 5.73 6.22
N TRP A 138 1.58 6.55 7.27
CA TRP A 138 2.75 7.11 7.96
C TRP A 138 2.60 7.00 9.47
N ALA A 139 3.71 6.85 10.18
CA ALA A 139 3.75 6.84 11.64
C ALA A 139 4.81 7.80 12.18
N TYR A 140 4.50 8.48 13.28
CA TYR A 140 5.44 9.32 14.00
C TYR A 140 6.18 8.48 15.04
N GLU A 141 7.42 8.10 14.75
CA GLU A 141 8.28 7.34 15.65
C GLU A 141 9.68 7.95 15.72
N GLN A 142 10.37 7.73 16.84
CA GLN A 142 11.75 8.21 17.02
C GLN A 142 11.96 9.73 16.83
N GLY A 143 10.89 10.53 16.92
CA GLY A 143 10.93 11.99 16.77
C GLY A 143 10.71 12.50 15.35
N SER A 144 10.39 11.64 14.37
CA SER A 144 10.07 12.04 13.00
C SER A 144 8.96 11.17 12.39
N TRP A 145 8.44 11.63 11.24
CA TRP A 145 7.47 10.88 10.44
C TRP A 145 8.18 9.88 9.54
N HIS A 146 7.71 8.63 9.56
CA HIS A 146 8.27 7.50 8.82
C HIS A 146 7.16 6.86 7.96
N SER A 147 7.50 6.40 6.76
CA SER A 147 6.59 5.67 5.88
C SER A 147 6.29 4.30 6.48
N ASP A 148 5.00 3.98 6.63
CA ASP A 148 4.52 2.72 7.21
C ASP A 148 3.90 1.79 6.14
N ASP A 149 4.35 1.96 4.89
CA ASP A 149 3.93 1.17 3.73
C ASP A 149 5.05 0.17 3.37
N CYS A 150 4.86 -1.12 3.67
CA CYS A 150 5.83 -2.21 3.46
C CYS A 150 5.21 -3.44 2.81
#